data_AF-A0A822DNN2-F1
#
_entry.id   AF-A0A822DNN2-F1
#
_cell.length_a   1.000
_cell.length_b   1.000
_cell.length_c   1.000
_cell.angle_alpha   90.00
_cell.angle_beta   90.00
_cell.angle_gamma   90.00
#
_symmetry.space_group_name_H-M   'P 1'
#
loop_
_entity.id
_entity.type
_entity.pdbx_description
1 polymer ?
#
loop_
_entity_poly.entity_id
_entity_poly.type
_entity_poly.pdbx_seq_one_letter_code
_entity_poly.pdbx_strand_id
1 'polypeptide(L)'
;VGNGDGSDLFFTVGNYDELLGRFQLAPDNRVDISVCKNEHNKEEDTITISDIRLSPLKGDVKIMFFSTNKKVPKNYDDCAFYFWFNTSFIENNSLLLGREELDNPHKSKTWHIFQEKFSVLLVFDG
;
A
#
# COMPACT_ATOMS: atom_id res chain seq x y z
N VAL A 1 -2.41 -4.35 10.90
CA VAL A 1 -2.12 -5.44 9.91
C VAL A 1 -0.68 -5.93 10.11
N GLY A 2 -0.39 -7.22 9.91
CA GLY A 2 0.99 -7.72 9.99
C GLY A 2 1.58 -7.61 11.39
N ASN A 3 2.78 -7.02 11.50
CA ASN A 3 3.41 -6.71 12.78
C ASN A 3 2.69 -5.57 13.53
N GLY A 4 1.83 -4.81 12.85
CA GLY A 4 1.10 -3.67 13.41
C GLY A 4 1.88 -2.36 13.40
N ASP A 5 3.11 -2.36 12.90
CA ASP A 5 3.99 -1.17 12.80
C ASP A 5 4.52 -0.93 11.38
N GLY A 6 4.07 -1.74 10.42
CA GLY A 6 4.46 -1.63 9.02
C GLY A 6 5.86 -2.16 8.70
N SER A 7 6.62 -2.63 9.69
CA SER A 7 7.99 -3.15 9.49
C SER A 7 8.04 -4.38 8.58
N ASP A 8 6.93 -5.12 8.48
CA ASP A 8 6.79 -6.25 7.57
C ASP A 8 6.33 -5.87 6.17
N LEU A 9 5.94 -4.60 5.93
CA LEU A 9 5.34 -4.13 4.70
C LEU A 9 6.38 -3.61 3.71
N PHE A 10 6.17 -3.99 2.45
CA PHE A 10 6.78 -3.37 1.28
C PHE A 10 5.74 -3.26 0.18
N PHE A 11 5.90 -2.30 -0.73
CA PHE A 11 4.93 -2.07 -1.80
C PHE A 11 5.60 -1.73 -3.12
N THR A 12 4.86 -1.99 -4.20
CA THR A 12 5.24 -1.64 -5.57
C THR A 12 4.26 -0.64 -6.13
N VAL A 13 4.75 0.29 -6.94
CA VAL A 13 3.92 1.19 -7.76
C VAL A 13 4.25 0.94 -9.22
N GLY A 14 3.23 0.79 -10.06
CA GLY A 14 3.41 0.53 -11.49
C GLY A 14 2.12 0.73 -12.27
N ASN A 15 2.13 0.30 -13.52
CA ASN A 15 0.95 0.22 -14.39
C ASN A 15 0.92 -1.16 -15.08
N TYR A 16 0.15 -1.32 -16.16
CA TYR A 16 0.09 -2.58 -16.90
C TYR A 16 1.42 -2.95 -17.58
N ASP A 17 2.23 -1.96 -17.96
CA ASP A 17 3.39 -2.13 -18.81
C ASP A 17 4.72 -2.06 -18.04
N GLU A 18 4.75 -1.32 -16.93
CA GLU A 18 5.98 -0.93 -16.24
C GLU A 18 5.84 -0.92 -14.71
N LEU A 19 6.89 -1.42 -14.05
CA LEU A 19 7.14 -1.20 -12.63
C LEU A 19 7.87 0.12 -12.45
N LEU A 20 7.24 1.08 -11.78
CA LEU A 20 7.78 2.42 -11.56
C LEU A 20 8.62 2.52 -10.28
N GLY A 21 8.33 1.70 -9.26
CA GLY A 21 9.11 1.70 -8.03
C GLY A 21 8.77 0.59 -7.05
N ARG A 22 9.73 0.35 -6.14
CA ARG A 22 9.66 -0.59 -5.01
C ARG A 22 10.07 0.14 -3.74
N PHE A 23 9.26 -0.03 -2.70
CA PHE A 23 9.39 0.71 -1.46
C PHE A 23 9.19 -0.19 -0.25
N GLN A 24 9.89 0.11 0.84
CA GLN A 24 9.75 -0.59 2.12
C GLN A 24 9.83 0.37 3.29
N LEU A 25 9.24 -0.01 4.42
CA LEU A 25 9.21 0.83 5.63
C LEU A 25 10.37 0.52 6.58
N ALA A 26 10.88 -0.71 6.54
CA ALA A 26 12.04 -1.13 7.32
C ALA A 26 13.19 -1.55 6.40
N PRO A 27 14.46 -1.35 6.81
CA PRO A 27 15.60 -1.85 6.06
C PRO A 27 15.50 -3.36 5.83
N ASP A 28 15.46 -3.76 4.57
CA ASP A 28 15.69 -5.13 4.10
C ASP A 28 16.99 -5.16 3.29
N ASN A 29 17.68 -6.30 3.30
CA ASN A 29 18.90 -6.55 2.53
C ASN A 29 18.63 -6.74 1.02
N ARG A 30 17.42 -6.44 0.55
CA ARG A 30 17.04 -6.56 -0.86
C ARG A 30 17.59 -5.40 -1.66
N VAL A 31 18.30 -5.75 -2.72
CA VAL A 31 18.76 -4.81 -3.75
C VAL A 31 17.54 -4.26 -4.49
N ASP A 32 17.54 -2.96 -4.82
CA ASP A 32 16.50 -2.26 -5.59
C ASP A 32 15.17 -1.95 -4.87
N ILE A 33 15.17 -1.85 -3.54
CA ILE A 33 14.01 -1.35 -2.77
C ILE A 33 14.40 -0.09 -2.01
N SER A 34 13.68 1.01 -2.25
CA SER A 34 13.89 2.26 -1.53
C SER A 34 13.26 2.20 -0.14
N VAL A 35 14.01 2.58 0.89
CA VAL A 35 13.48 2.71 2.25
C VAL A 35 12.78 4.06 2.36
N CYS A 36 11.48 4.04 2.64
CA CYS A 36 10.68 5.24 2.87
C CYS A 36 10.84 5.73 4.32
N LYS A 37 10.63 7.03 4.52
CA LYS A 37 10.33 7.54 5.85
C LYS A 37 8.95 7.06 6.26
N ASN A 38 8.80 6.68 7.52
CA ASN A 38 7.51 6.32 8.06
C ASN A 38 7.37 6.81 9.51
N GLU A 39 6.12 7.07 9.89
CA GLU A 39 5.73 7.46 11.24
C GLU A 39 4.55 6.57 11.67
N HIS A 40 4.69 5.90 12.80
CA HIS A 40 3.64 5.08 13.40
C HIS A 40 2.99 5.85 14.54
N ASN A 41 1.75 6.26 14.34
CA ASN A 41 0.90 6.83 15.38
C ASN A 41 0.06 5.73 16.01
N LYS A 42 0.44 5.33 17.24
CA LYS A 42 -0.25 4.26 17.99
C LYS A 42 -1.60 4.68 18.55
N GLU A 43 -1.82 5.97 18.78
CA GLU A 43 -3.08 6.48 19.32
C GLU A 43 -4.18 6.42 18.26
N GLU A 44 -3.84 6.77 17.03
CA GLU A 44 -4.74 6.75 15.88
C GLU A 44 -4.72 5.41 15.11
N ASP A 45 -3.84 4.47 15.47
CA ASP A 45 -3.61 3.19 14.75
C ASP A 45 -3.30 3.41 13.26
N THR A 46 -2.40 4.36 12.97
CA THR A 46 -2.01 4.72 11.59
C THR A 46 -0.50 4.66 11.35
N ILE A 47 -0.15 4.42 10.09
CA ILE A 47 1.23 4.49 9.61
C ILE A 47 1.24 5.44 8.42
N THR A 48 1.98 6.53 8.53
CA THR A 48 2.20 7.49 7.45
C THR A 48 3.51 7.16 6.76
N ILE A 49 3.49 7.04 5.43
CA ILE A 49 4.68 6.79 4.60
C ILE A 49 4.95 8.05 3.77
N SER A 50 6.20 8.53 3.80
CA SER A 50 6.61 9.76 3.12
C SER A 50 7.95 9.58 2.39
N ASP A 51 8.37 10.62 1.66
CA ASP A 51 9.55 10.62 0.78
C ASP A 51 9.50 9.57 -0.34
N ILE A 52 8.30 9.26 -0.84
CA ILE A 52 8.10 8.41 -2.02
C ILE A 52 8.45 9.22 -3.26
N ARG A 53 9.54 8.87 -3.95
CA ARG A 53 9.97 9.52 -5.19
C ARG A 53 9.74 8.60 -6.37
N LEU A 54 8.91 9.04 -7.30
CA LEU A 54 8.54 8.34 -8.53
C LEU A 54 8.57 9.30 -9.71
N SER A 55 8.72 8.76 -10.92
CA SER A 55 8.38 9.50 -12.14
C SER A 55 6.88 9.88 -12.11
N PRO A 56 6.48 10.97 -12.78
CA PRO A 56 5.07 11.38 -12.83
C PRO A 56 4.14 10.24 -13.26
N LEU A 57 3.10 10.01 -12.46
CA LEU A 57 2.10 8.98 -12.72
C LEU A 57 1.10 9.46 -13.78
N LYS A 58 0.69 8.56 -14.69
CA LYS A 58 -0.31 8.87 -15.72
C LYS A 58 -1.13 7.63 -16.08
N GLY A 59 -2.44 7.84 -16.28
CA GLY A 59 -3.37 6.77 -16.61
C GLY A 59 -3.67 5.87 -15.41
N ASP A 60 -3.78 4.57 -15.68
CA ASP A 60 -4.05 3.53 -14.68
C ASP A 60 -2.79 3.17 -13.90
N VAL A 61 -2.89 3.25 -12.58
CA VAL A 61 -1.80 2.95 -11.65
C VAL A 61 -2.24 1.81 -10.75
N LYS A 62 -1.36 0.82 -10.58
CA LYS A 62 -1.50 -0.26 -9.62
C LYS A 62 -0.55 -0.04 -8.45
N ILE A 63 -1.08 -0.16 -7.24
CA ILE A 63 -0.26 -0.24 -6.03
C ILE A 63 -0.50 -1.59 -5.38
N MET A 64 0.56 -2.34 -5.12
CA MET A 64 0.51 -3.65 -4.47
C MET A 64 1.31 -3.64 -3.19
N PHE A 65 0.68 -4.07 -2.09
CA PHE A 65 1.29 -4.19 -0.78
C PHE A 65 1.55 -5.67 -0.47
N PHE A 66 2.75 -5.93 0.01
CA PHE A 66 3.23 -7.24 0.39
C PHE A 66 3.62 -7.22 1.87
N SER A 67 3.58 -8.39 2.50
CA SER A 67 3.98 -8.57 3.89
C SER A 67 4.95 -9.75 4.00
N THR A 68 6.00 -9.59 4.81
CA THR A 68 6.89 -10.69 5.21
C THR A 68 6.32 -11.49 6.40
N ASN A 69 5.29 -10.97 7.07
CA ASN A 69 4.63 -11.65 8.17
C ASN A 69 3.70 -12.76 7.66
N LYS A 70 4.02 -14.01 8.00
CA LYS A 70 3.27 -15.21 7.57
C LYS A 70 1.82 -15.26 8.03
N LYS A 71 1.42 -14.42 9.01
CA LYS A 71 0.03 -14.30 9.45
C LYS A 71 -0.81 -13.46 8.50
N VAL A 72 -0.19 -12.63 7.65
CA VAL A 72 -0.91 -11.85 6.64
C VAL A 72 -1.21 -12.76 5.45
N PRO A 73 -2.50 -12.99 5.11
CA PRO A 73 -2.86 -13.88 4.04
C PRO A 73 -2.45 -13.28 2.70
N LYS A 74 -1.90 -14.13 1.85
CA LYS A 74 -1.75 -13.83 0.43
C LYS A 74 -2.94 -14.43 -0.31
N ASN A 75 -3.62 -13.62 -1.10
CA ASN A 75 -4.76 -14.07 -1.91
C ASN A 75 -4.44 -13.85 -3.38
N TYR A 76 -5.17 -12.98 -4.08
CA TYR A 76 -4.87 -12.68 -5.48
C TYR A 76 -3.54 -11.94 -5.60
N ASP A 77 -2.87 -12.17 -6.74
CA ASP A 77 -1.59 -11.58 -7.12
C ASP A 77 -0.43 -11.79 -6.13
N ASP A 78 -0.47 -12.87 -5.33
CA ASP A 78 0.56 -13.25 -4.33
C ASP A 78 0.99 -12.10 -3.39
N CYS A 79 0.07 -11.20 -3.09
CA CYS A 79 0.30 -10.03 -2.24
C CYS A 79 -0.72 -9.97 -1.08
N ALA A 80 -0.48 -9.08 -0.12
CA ALA A 80 -1.40 -8.89 1.01
C ALA A 80 -2.68 -8.22 0.52
N PHE A 81 -2.54 -7.10 -0.17
CA PHE A 81 -3.63 -6.36 -0.81
C PHE A 81 -3.10 -5.46 -1.93
N TYR A 82 -3.97 -5.07 -2.84
CA TYR A 82 -3.64 -4.13 -3.90
C TYR A 82 -4.87 -3.33 -4.31
N PHE A 83 -4.68 -2.37 -5.20
CA PHE A 83 -5.77 -1.68 -5.87
C PHE A 83 -5.25 -1.01 -7.15
N TRP A 84 -6.20 -0.66 -8.01
CA TRP A 84 -5.99 0.16 -9.19
C TRP A 84 -6.74 1.48 -9.04
N PHE A 85 -6.17 2.55 -9.57
CA PHE A 85 -6.88 3.80 -9.77
C PHE A 85 -6.42 4.47 -11.06
N ASN A 86 -7.27 5.31 -11.64
CA ASN A 86 -6.87 6.15 -12.76
C ASN A 86 -6.58 7.58 -12.25
N THR A 87 -5.40 8.10 -12.60
CA THR A 87 -4.97 9.45 -12.24
C THR A 87 -5.94 10.56 -12.65
N SER A 88 -6.75 10.36 -13.71
CA SER A 88 -7.76 11.33 -14.16
C SER A 88 -8.97 11.48 -13.22
N PHE A 89 -9.17 10.54 -12.29
CA PHE A 89 -10.27 10.59 -11.32
C PHE A 89 -9.83 11.09 -9.94
N ILE A 90 -8.58 11.54 -9.80
CA ILE A 90 -8.07 12.07 -8.54
C ILE A 90 -8.57 13.48 -8.34
N GLU A 91 -9.30 13.70 -7.24
CA GLU A 91 -9.82 14.99 -6.82
C GLU A 91 -9.11 15.45 -5.55
N ASN A 92 -8.89 16.77 -5.40
CA ASN A 92 -8.25 17.36 -4.23
C ASN A 92 -6.90 16.71 -3.85
N ASN A 93 -6.14 16.24 -4.85
CA ASN A 93 -4.83 15.60 -4.68
C ASN A 93 -4.84 14.42 -3.69
N SER A 94 -5.96 13.72 -3.54
CA SER A 94 -6.05 12.60 -2.62
C SER A 94 -6.98 11.49 -3.10
N LEU A 95 -6.74 10.27 -2.61
CA LEU A 95 -7.60 9.11 -2.82
C LEU A 95 -7.67 8.31 -1.53
N LEU A 96 -8.87 8.22 -0.94
CA LEU A 96 -9.14 7.38 0.21
C LEU A 96 -9.89 6.13 -0.26
N LEU A 97 -9.35 4.95 0.07
CA LEU A 97 -9.97 3.66 -0.21
C LEU A 97 -10.20 2.92 1.11
N GLY A 98 -11.46 2.57 1.39
CA GLY A 98 -11.83 1.72 2.50
C GLY A 98 -11.59 0.24 2.22
N ARG A 99 -11.70 -0.61 3.25
CA ARG A 99 -11.47 -2.07 3.17
C ARG A 99 -12.16 -2.73 1.98
N GLU A 100 -13.40 -2.36 1.68
CA GLU A 100 -14.20 -2.98 0.62
C GLU A 100 -13.77 -2.56 -0.79
N GLU A 101 -13.01 -1.48 -0.91
CA GLU A 101 -12.48 -0.96 -2.18
C GLU A 101 -11.07 -1.50 -2.50
N LEU A 102 -10.49 -2.27 -1.57
CA LEU A 102 -9.17 -2.87 -1.70
C LEU A 102 -9.29 -4.33 -2.14
N ASP A 103 -8.48 -4.72 -3.12
CA ASP A 103 -8.39 -6.11 -3.56
C ASP A 103 -7.67 -6.97 -2.52
N ASN A 104 -8.31 -8.09 -2.16
CA ASN A 104 -8.04 -8.98 -1.02
C ASN A 104 -8.78 -8.61 0.29
N PRO A 105 -8.70 -7.39 0.86
CA PRO A 105 -9.44 -7.01 2.07
C PRO A 105 -10.97 -7.00 1.92
N HIS A 106 -11.51 -6.78 0.72
CA HIS A 106 -12.97 -6.89 0.45
C HIS A 106 -13.55 -8.29 0.73
N LYS A 107 -12.69 -9.32 0.85
CA LYS A 107 -13.16 -10.67 1.13
C LYS A 107 -13.36 -10.86 2.62
N SER A 108 -14.59 -11.21 3.02
CA SER A 108 -14.97 -11.43 4.43
C SER A 108 -14.07 -12.40 5.19
N LYS A 109 -13.51 -13.41 4.53
CA LYS A 109 -12.53 -14.34 5.12
C LYS A 109 -11.26 -13.66 5.68
N THR A 110 -10.97 -12.42 5.28
CA THR A 110 -9.78 -11.66 5.68
C THR A 110 -10.05 -10.62 6.76
N TRP A 111 -11.31 -10.40 7.15
CA TRP A 111 -11.71 -9.31 8.05
C TRP A 111 -11.21 -9.44 9.49
N HIS A 112 -10.78 -10.63 9.89
CA HIS A 112 -10.08 -10.84 11.15
C HIS A 112 -8.67 -10.20 11.18
N ILE A 113 -8.15 -9.80 10.01
CA ILE A 113 -6.86 -9.11 9.85
C ILE A 113 -7.08 -7.67 9.35
N PHE A 114 -7.91 -7.49 8.33
CA PHE A 114 -8.29 -6.18 7.82
C PHE A 114 -9.62 -5.77 8.45
N GLN A 115 -9.54 -5.08 9.59
CA GLN A 115 -10.71 -4.66 10.34
C GLN A 115 -11.54 -3.62 9.58
N GLU A 116 -12.76 -3.35 10.05
CA GLU A 116 -13.73 -2.48 9.37
C GLU A 116 -13.20 -1.09 9.00
N LYS A 117 -12.35 -0.51 9.85
CA LYS A 117 -11.74 0.81 9.62
C LYS A 117 -10.45 0.77 8.78
N PHE A 118 -10.00 -0.41 8.35
CA PHE A 118 -8.81 -0.53 7.52
C PHE A 118 -9.01 0.25 6.22
N SER A 119 -8.10 1.16 5.92
CA SER A 119 -8.15 2.03 4.76
C SER A 119 -6.75 2.43 4.31
N VAL A 120 -6.65 2.89 3.07
CA VAL A 120 -5.43 3.48 2.51
C VAL A 120 -5.77 4.87 1.99
N LEU A 121 -5.04 5.87 2.47
CA LEU A 121 -5.08 7.23 1.95
C LEU A 121 -3.83 7.50 1.13
N LEU A 122 -4.01 7.85 -0.13
CA LEU A 122 -2.96 8.42 -0.98
C LEU A 122 -3.08 9.94 -0.99
N VAL A 123 -1.95 10.62 -0.86
CA VAL A 123 -1.80 12.06 -1.03
C VAL A 123 -0.80 12.29 -2.15
N PHE A 124 -1.17 13.11 -3.13
CA PHE A 124 -0.40 13.37 -4.34
C PHE A 124 0.18 14.78 -4.31
N ASP A 125 1.41 14.93 -4.79
CA ASP A 125 1.95 16.25 -5.13
C ASP A 125 1.42 16.65 -6.53
N GLY A 126 0.92 17.89 -6.64
CA GLY A 126 0.35 18.44 -7.88
C GLY A 126 1.37 19.06 -8.83
#